data_AF-A0A946ZV08-F1
#
_entry.id   AF-A0A946ZV08-F1
#
_cell.length_a   1.000
_cell.length_b   1.000
_cell.length_c   1.000
_cell.angle_alpha   90.00
_cell.angle_beta   90.00
_cell.angle_gamma   90.00
#
_symmetry.space_group_name_H-M   'P 1'
#
loop_
_entity.id
_entity.type
_entity.pdbx_description
1 polymer ?
#
loop_
_entity_poly.entity_id
_entity_poly.type
_entity_poly.pdbx_seq_one_letter_code
_entity_poly.pdbx_strand_id
1 'polypeptide(L)'
;MQFKFIPATIVLVFLAGVSYAQGNHSYWQQAVDYTMEVNMDVETYRYTGSQSLVYTNNSPDTLKRVFYHMYFNAFQPGSEMDIRLQTIADPDKRMTEADKSRIASLSADEIGYLRASSLAQDGKSVSYQLEGTVLVVDLDHPIPPNTSSTFEMDFEGQVPVQIRRSGRNNKEGVALSMSQWYPKLAEYDYEGWHADPYIAREFHGIWGDFDVKITLDKDYTIGGTGYLQNPDEIGHGYQMPETKVKKVKGKTLTWHFKAPKVHDFMWAADPDYIHDTYRMEDGPVLHFFYKDKAEILENWKNLQPKTAEAMKFFSENIGPYPYEQYSVVQGGDGGMEYAMSTLITGERKFESLVGVMVHELAHSWFQHLLATNEAKHEWMDEGFTSFISSLCMNTIMNQQKPNPFQGSYEGYYNLVQSGKEQPQSTHADRFEVNAAYGRSAYSKGAVFLAQLGYIIGQDKLMATLKKYYADFKFKHPTPNDIKRTAEKISGMELDWYLTDWTQTTNTIDYGIKAVNEAGSGTEVVLERIGLMPMPLDILVVYNDGSQETIYIPLRMMRGEKENPYGQVKRTVLEDWPWAYPEYSFELSKPVSSIKAVVIDPSQLMADIGISNNLWLAEQQ
;
A
#
# COMPACT_ATOMS: atom_id res chain seq x y z
N MET A 1 -89.87 -3.52 -16.08
CA MET A 1 -89.88 -4.61 -15.08
C MET A 1 -88.70 -5.53 -15.37
N GLN A 2 -87.83 -5.66 -14.36
CA GLN A 2 -86.82 -6.71 -14.13
C GLN A 2 -85.65 -6.92 -15.11
N PHE A 3 -84.49 -6.52 -14.58
CA PHE A 3 -83.12 -7.03 -14.74
C PHE A 3 -82.98 -8.50 -15.15
N LYS A 4 -81.98 -8.78 -16.00
CA LYS A 4 -81.25 -10.05 -15.98
C LYS A 4 -79.76 -9.78 -15.73
N PHE A 5 -79.28 -10.37 -14.64
CA PHE A 5 -77.89 -10.48 -14.22
C PHE A 5 -77.10 -11.40 -15.16
N ILE A 6 -75.86 -11.02 -15.47
CA ILE A 6 -74.77 -11.91 -15.88
C ILE A 6 -73.53 -11.48 -15.06
N PRO A 7 -72.79 -12.40 -14.41
CA PRO A 7 -71.75 -12.04 -13.46
C PRO A 7 -70.46 -11.63 -14.19
N ALA A 8 -69.85 -10.54 -13.71
CA ALA A 8 -68.51 -10.14 -14.11
C ALA A 8 -67.47 -10.96 -13.33
N THR A 9 -66.63 -11.68 -14.06
CA THR A 9 -65.43 -12.36 -13.56
C THR A 9 -64.49 -11.34 -12.92
N ILE A 10 -64.25 -11.47 -11.62
CA ILE A 10 -63.19 -10.73 -10.92
C ILE A 10 -61.86 -11.40 -11.27
N VAL A 11 -61.06 -10.73 -12.10
CA VAL A 11 -59.63 -11.04 -12.26
C VAL A 11 -58.89 -10.36 -11.12
N LEU A 12 -58.50 -11.15 -10.12
CA LEU A 12 -57.60 -10.73 -9.05
C LEU A 12 -56.17 -10.77 -9.61
N VAL A 13 -55.66 -9.62 -10.05
CA VAL A 13 -54.24 -9.46 -10.38
C VAL A 13 -53.47 -9.37 -9.06
N PHE A 14 -52.81 -10.46 -8.69
CA PHE A 14 -51.74 -10.44 -7.69
C PHE A 14 -50.54 -9.67 -8.29
N LEU A 15 -50.46 -8.37 -7.98
CA LEU A 15 -49.23 -7.60 -8.12
C LEU A 15 -48.28 -8.06 -7.02
N ALA A 16 -47.47 -9.07 -7.31
CA ALA A 16 -46.25 -9.33 -6.54
C ALA A 16 -45.32 -8.13 -6.74
N GLY A 17 -45.25 -7.26 -5.73
CA GLY A 17 -44.24 -6.23 -5.66
C GLY A 17 -42.87 -6.90 -5.61
N VAL A 18 -42.15 -6.86 -6.72
CA VAL A 18 -40.70 -7.10 -6.74
C VAL A 18 -40.10 -5.84 -6.12
N SER A 19 -39.94 -5.86 -4.80
CA SER A 19 -39.03 -4.95 -4.12
C SER A 19 -37.63 -5.29 -4.64
N TYR A 20 -37.15 -4.52 -5.61
CA TYR A 20 -35.72 -4.43 -5.86
C TYR A 20 -35.11 -3.87 -4.58
N ALA A 21 -34.58 -4.75 -3.74
CA ALA A 21 -33.65 -4.36 -2.70
C ALA A 21 -32.47 -3.72 -3.42
N GLN A 22 -32.33 -2.39 -3.33
CA GLN A 22 -31.06 -1.74 -3.58
C GLN A 22 -30.05 -2.39 -2.62
N GLY A 23 -29.07 -3.09 -3.19
CA GLY A 23 -28.18 -4.00 -2.48
C GLY A 23 -27.39 -3.30 -1.38
N ASN A 24 -27.88 -3.39 -0.15
CA ASN A 24 -27.01 -3.41 1.03
C ASN A 24 -26.30 -4.77 1.03
N HIS A 25 -25.26 -4.94 0.22
CA HIS A 25 -24.36 -6.06 0.43
C HIS A 25 -23.61 -5.78 1.73
N SER A 26 -23.92 -6.55 2.78
CA SER A 26 -23.06 -6.61 3.97
C SER A 26 -21.65 -6.97 3.53
N TYR A 27 -20.63 -6.29 4.08
CA TYR A 27 -19.23 -6.59 3.78
C TYR A 27 -18.95 -8.11 3.87
N TRP A 28 -18.27 -8.64 2.86
CA TRP A 28 -17.80 -10.02 2.78
C TRP A 28 -16.43 -10.01 2.08
N GLN A 29 -15.62 -11.03 2.34
CA GLN A 29 -14.33 -11.27 1.67
C GLN A 29 -14.10 -12.76 1.65
N GLN A 30 -13.28 -13.26 0.72
CA GLN A 30 -12.99 -14.70 0.67
C GLN A 30 -12.08 -15.11 1.83
N ALA A 31 -12.01 -16.42 2.07
CA ALA A 31 -11.08 -16.99 3.04
C ALA A 31 -10.40 -18.23 2.46
N VAL A 32 -9.12 -18.39 2.81
CA VAL A 32 -8.29 -19.52 2.41
C VAL A 32 -7.54 -20.15 3.57
N ASP A 33 -7.31 -21.45 3.51
CA ASP A 33 -6.37 -22.14 4.39
C ASP A 33 -5.40 -22.96 3.54
N TYR A 34 -4.12 -22.56 3.54
CA TYR A 34 -3.05 -23.21 2.80
C TYR A 34 -2.28 -24.19 3.69
N THR A 35 -2.15 -25.43 3.24
CA THR A 35 -1.16 -26.38 3.73
C THR A 35 -0.20 -26.73 2.60
N MET A 36 1.09 -26.44 2.76
CA MET A 36 2.09 -26.63 1.72
C MET A 36 3.31 -27.41 2.21
N GLU A 37 3.82 -28.30 1.36
CA GLU A 37 5.10 -28.96 1.55
C GLU A 37 5.96 -28.83 0.30
N VAL A 38 7.18 -28.33 0.44
CA VAL A 38 8.03 -27.93 -0.68
C VAL A 38 9.43 -28.48 -0.47
N ASN A 39 9.99 -29.06 -1.53
CA ASN A 39 11.36 -29.55 -1.57
C ASN A 39 12.17 -28.70 -2.53
N MET A 40 13.11 -27.92 -2.00
CA MET A 40 13.98 -27.01 -2.73
C MET A 40 15.34 -27.65 -2.97
N ASP A 41 15.71 -27.78 -4.25
CA ASP A 41 17.06 -28.13 -4.68
C ASP A 41 17.86 -26.84 -4.90
N VAL A 42 18.80 -26.57 -3.99
CA VAL A 42 19.65 -25.37 -4.01
C VAL A 42 20.81 -25.46 -5.00
N GLU A 43 21.11 -26.65 -5.56
CA GLU A 43 22.12 -26.82 -6.61
C GLU A 43 21.55 -26.44 -7.98
N THR A 44 20.30 -26.82 -8.24
CA THR A 44 19.62 -26.55 -9.52
C THR A 44 18.63 -25.38 -9.47
N TYR A 45 18.30 -24.90 -8.27
CA TYR A 45 17.30 -23.86 -8.00
C TYR A 45 15.89 -24.21 -8.51
N ARG A 46 15.58 -25.50 -8.51
CA ARG A 46 14.27 -26.04 -8.83
C ARG A 46 13.62 -26.62 -7.59
N TYR A 47 12.31 -26.67 -7.60
CA TYR A 47 11.55 -27.20 -6.48
C TYR A 47 10.26 -27.86 -6.94
N THR A 48 9.82 -28.80 -6.12
CA THR A 48 8.49 -29.41 -6.22
C THR A 48 7.72 -29.10 -4.95
N GLY A 49 6.46 -28.75 -5.09
CA GLY A 49 5.57 -28.53 -3.97
C GLY A 49 4.26 -29.30 -4.12
N SER A 50 3.68 -29.67 -2.99
CA SER A 50 2.28 -30.04 -2.89
C SER A 50 1.56 -28.98 -2.06
N GLN A 51 0.37 -28.58 -2.49
CA GLN A 51 -0.51 -27.71 -1.73
C GLN A 51 -1.91 -28.30 -1.61
N SER A 52 -2.48 -28.14 -0.42
CA SER A 52 -3.92 -28.29 -0.16
C SER A 52 -4.45 -26.92 0.26
N LEU A 53 -5.43 -26.43 -0.47
CA LEU A 53 -6.06 -25.13 -0.26
C LEU A 53 -7.55 -25.33 0.02
N VAL A 54 -8.00 -25.03 1.24
CA VAL A 54 -9.43 -24.91 1.51
C VAL A 54 -9.84 -23.50 1.15
N TYR A 55 -10.74 -23.35 0.18
CA TYR A 55 -11.31 -22.07 -0.22
C TYR A 55 -12.75 -21.97 0.27
N THR A 56 -13.09 -20.91 1.00
CA THR A 56 -14.44 -20.64 1.48
C THR A 56 -15.05 -19.49 0.71
N ASN A 57 -16.10 -19.76 -0.06
CA ASN A 57 -16.84 -18.76 -0.82
C ASN A 57 -17.81 -18.00 0.09
N ASN A 58 -17.43 -16.80 0.54
CA ASN A 58 -18.28 -15.92 1.34
C ASN A 58 -19.11 -14.95 0.49
N SER A 59 -18.97 -14.99 -0.84
CA SER A 59 -19.74 -14.13 -1.74
C SER A 59 -21.21 -14.57 -1.84
N PRO A 60 -22.11 -13.68 -2.28
CA PRO A 60 -23.49 -14.05 -2.62
C PRO A 60 -23.59 -14.84 -3.93
N ASP A 61 -22.47 -15.07 -4.64
CA ASP A 61 -22.45 -15.67 -5.96
C ASP A 61 -22.07 -17.15 -5.93
N THR A 62 -22.54 -17.89 -6.94
CA THR A 62 -22.08 -19.26 -7.19
C THR A 62 -20.91 -19.23 -8.16
N LEU A 63 -19.73 -19.63 -7.71
CA LEU A 63 -18.51 -19.62 -8.51
C LEU A 63 -18.42 -20.89 -9.35
N LYS A 64 -18.03 -20.75 -10.62
CA LYS A 64 -17.91 -21.86 -11.59
C LYS A 64 -16.50 -22.07 -12.11
N ARG A 65 -15.61 -21.12 -11.85
CA ARG A 65 -14.20 -21.11 -12.22
C ARG A 65 -13.43 -20.44 -11.10
N VAL A 66 -12.17 -20.78 -10.97
CA VAL A 66 -11.21 -20.08 -10.12
C VAL A 66 -9.94 -19.79 -10.91
N PHE A 67 -9.13 -18.87 -10.40
CA PHE A 67 -7.89 -18.44 -11.04
C PHE A 67 -6.74 -18.52 -10.06
N TYR A 68 -5.60 -19.03 -10.50
CA TYR A 68 -4.35 -18.96 -9.73
C TYR A 68 -3.35 -18.05 -10.44
N HIS A 69 -2.70 -17.20 -9.67
CA HIS A 69 -1.50 -16.49 -10.07
C HIS A 69 -0.29 -17.42 -10.05
N MET A 70 0.42 -17.44 -11.16
CA MET A 70 1.65 -18.19 -11.43
C MET A 70 2.79 -17.20 -11.67
N TYR A 71 3.03 -16.32 -10.69
CA TYR A 71 3.85 -15.10 -10.83
C TYR A 71 5.24 -15.33 -11.42
N PHE A 72 5.91 -16.44 -11.11
CA PHE A 72 7.23 -16.73 -11.67
C PHE A 72 7.24 -16.83 -13.20
N ASN A 73 6.10 -17.12 -13.84
CA ASN A 73 6.00 -17.15 -15.29
C ASN A 73 6.22 -15.79 -15.96
N ALA A 74 6.19 -14.68 -15.20
CA ALA A 74 6.55 -13.36 -15.72
C ALA A 74 8.06 -13.25 -16.05
N PHE A 75 8.92 -14.06 -15.42
CA PHE A 75 10.38 -14.02 -15.63
C PHE A 75 10.81 -14.95 -16.77
N GLN A 76 10.13 -14.87 -17.91
CA GLN A 76 10.42 -15.63 -19.12
C GLN A 76 10.54 -14.69 -20.32
N PRO A 77 11.49 -14.91 -21.24
CA PRO A 77 11.53 -14.18 -22.50
C PRO A 77 10.19 -14.25 -23.25
N GLY A 78 9.67 -13.10 -23.67
CA GLY A 78 8.39 -12.98 -24.35
C GLY A 78 7.15 -12.98 -23.43
N SER A 79 7.31 -13.02 -22.10
CA SER A 79 6.21 -12.77 -21.17
C SER A 79 5.66 -11.35 -21.31
N GLU A 80 4.45 -11.08 -20.81
CA GLU A 80 3.91 -9.72 -20.85
C GLU A 80 4.75 -8.71 -20.07
N MET A 81 5.35 -9.11 -18.94
CA MET A 81 6.34 -8.29 -18.20
C MET A 81 7.54 -7.95 -19.08
N ASP A 82 8.11 -8.94 -19.79
CA ASP A 82 9.25 -8.72 -20.68
C ASP A 82 8.89 -7.78 -21.84
N ILE A 83 7.75 -8.02 -22.51
CA ILE A 83 7.26 -7.16 -23.59
C ILE A 83 6.99 -5.74 -23.08
N ARG A 84 6.44 -5.60 -21.87
CA ARG A 84 6.23 -4.28 -21.27
C ARG A 84 7.54 -3.54 -21.05
N LEU A 85 8.56 -4.20 -20.50
CA LEU A 85 9.90 -3.61 -20.31
C LEU A 85 10.53 -3.13 -21.62
N GLN A 86 10.26 -3.82 -22.73
CA GLN A 86 10.79 -3.45 -24.04
C GLN A 86 10.01 -2.33 -24.74
N THR A 87 8.76 -2.08 -24.35
CA THR A 87 7.84 -1.18 -25.08
C THR A 87 7.48 0.08 -24.31
N ILE A 88 7.55 0.08 -22.98
CA ILE A 88 7.34 1.28 -22.18
C ILE A 88 8.49 2.29 -22.41
N ALA A 89 8.19 3.59 -22.37
CA ALA A 89 9.17 4.62 -22.70
C ALA A 89 10.29 4.78 -21.66
N ASP A 90 10.03 4.43 -20.40
CA ASP A 90 10.93 4.59 -19.25
C ASP A 90 10.90 3.35 -18.34
N PRO A 91 11.35 2.19 -18.83
CA PRO A 91 11.32 0.95 -18.04
C PRO A 91 12.13 1.10 -16.74
N ASP A 92 11.79 0.28 -15.75
CA ASP A 92 12.56 0.25 -14.50
C ASP A 92 14.00 -0.15 -14.80
N LYS A 93 14.93 0.77 -14.52
CA LYS A 93 16.36 0.60 -14.80
C LYS A 93 16.98 -0.59 -14.06
N ARG A 94 16.38 -1.06 -12.97
CA ARG A 94 16.81 -2.28 -12.28
C ARG A 94 16.56 -3.53 -13.11
N MET A 95 15.54 -3.50 -13.97
CA MET A 95 15.10 -4.62 -14.80
C MET A 95 15.67 -4.57 -16.23
N THR A 96 16.48 -3.55 -16.53
CA THR A 96 17.12 -3.38 -17.84
C THR A 96 18.63 -3.35 -17.75
N GLU A 97 19.31 -3.75 -18.81
CA GLU A 97 20.76 -3.62 -18.99
C GLU A 97 21.05 -3.13 -20.42
N ALA A 98 21.84 -2.07 -20.55
CA ALA A 98 22.11 -1.39 -21.83
C ALA A 98 20.82 -1.10 -22.63
N ASP A 99 19.80 -0.56 -21.94
CA ASP A 99 18.45 -0.25 -22.46
C ASP A 99 17.68 -1.44 -23.05
N LYS A 100 18.04 -2.67 -22.67
CA LYS A 100 17.31 -3.90 -23.02
C LYS A 100 16.76 -4.57 -21.78
N SER A 101 15.63 -5.25 -21.93
CA SER A 101 15.08 -6.10 -20.86
C SER A 101 16.09 -7.17 -20.43
N ARG A 102 16.34 -7.27 -19.13
CA ARG A 102 17.13 -8.36 -18.56
C ARG A 102 16.40 -9.70 -18.69
N ILE A 103 15.06 -9.70 -18.72
CA ILE A 103 14.24 -10.90 -18.88
C ILE A 103 14.41 -11.50 -20.28
N ALA A 104 14.45 -10.67 -21.32
CA ALA A 104 14.67 -11.10 -22.70
C ALA A 104 15.99 -11.87 -22.92
N SER A 105 16.94 -11.71 -22.00
CA SER A 105 18.28 -12.30 -22.09
C SER A 105 18.45 -13.59 -21.28
N LEU A 106 17.43 -14.00 -20.51
CA LEU A 106 17.52 -15.16 -19.62
C LEU A 106 17.61 -16.48 -20.41
N SER A 107 18.52 -17.36 -20.01
CA SER A 107 18.58 -18.74 -20.47
C SER A 107 17.52 -19.62 -19.81
N ALA A 108 17.37 -20.86 -20.30
CA ALA A 108 16.40 -21.82 -19.77
C ALA A 108 16.62 -22.19 -18.29
N ASP A 109 17.84 -22.10 -17.78
CA ASP A 109 18.17 -22.31 -16.36
C ASP A 109 18.11 -21.02 -15.52
N GLU A 110 17.96 -19.85 -16.14
CA GLU A 110 17.87 -18.56 -15.47
C GLU A 110 16.43 -18.03 -15.35
N ILE A 111 15.50 -18.52 -16.17
CA ILE A 111 14.08 -18.12 -16.10
C ILE A 111 13.40 -18.55 -14.81
N GLY A 112 12.32 -17.85 -14.47
CA GLY A 112 11.36 -18.27 -13.46
C GLY A 112 10.21 -19.04 -14.11
N TYR A 113 9.72 -20.07 -13.43
CA TYR A 113 8.41 -20.64 -13.78
C TYR A 113 7.70 -21.28 -12.58
N LEU A 114 6.39 -21.38 -12.72
CA LEU A 114 5.49 -22.21 -11.92
C LEU A 114 4.57 -23.01 -12.85
N ARG A 115 4.47 -24.30 -12.61
CA ARG A 115 3.62 -25.22 -13.38
C ARG A 115 2.86 -26.14 -12.45
N ALA A 116 1.55 -26.20 -12.63
CA ALA A 116 0.75 -27.26 -12.02
C ALA A 116 1.02 -28.58 -12.77
N SER A 117 1.35 -29.61 -12.01
CA SER A 117 1.52 -31.00 -12.48
C SER A 117 0.23 -31.80 -12.31
N SER A 118 -0.54 -31.48 -11.27
CA SER A 118 -1.86 -32.03 -10.98
C SER A 118 -2.72 -30.95 -10.34
N LEU A 119 -4.04 -30.99 -10.54
CA LEU A 119 -4.98 -30.17 -9.78
C LEU A 119 -6.30 -30.92 -9.66
N ALA A 120 -6.83 -30.98 -8.44
CA ALA A 120 -8.12 -31.58 -8.13
C ALA A 120 -8.96 -30.64 -7.26
N GLN A 121 -10.28 -30.69 -7.44
CA GLN A 121 -11.28 -30.11 -6.55
C GLN A 121 -11.98 -31.25 -5.83
N ASP A 122 -11.92 -31.25 -4.49
CA ASP A 122 -12.58 -32.24 -3.62
C ASP A 122 -12.29 -33.69 -4.04
N GLY A 123 -11.02 -33.97 -4.35
CA GLY A 123 -10.51 -35.29 -4.76
C GLY A 123 -10.77 -35.67 -6.22
N LYS A 124 -11.36 -34.80 -7.04
CA LYS A 124 -11.57 -35.03 -8.48
C LYS A 124 -10.74 -34.10 -9.34
N SER A 125 -10.06 -34.65 -10.34
CA SER A 125 -9.28 -33.87 -11.30
C SER A 125 -10.13 -32.84 -12.04
N VAL A 126 -9.58 -31.64 -12.19
CA VAL A 126 -10.20 -30.53 -12.93
C VAL A 126 -9.39 -30.19 -14.18
N SER A 127 -10.04 -29.58 -15.17
CA SER A 127 -9.34 -29.03 -16.34
C SER A 127 -8.86 -27.62 -16.05
N TYR A 128 -7.66 -27.30 -16.55
CA TYR A 128 -7.09 -25.97 -16.41
C TYR A 128 -6.25 -25.60 -17.63
N GLN A 129 -6.08 -24.30 -17.83
CA GLN A 129 -5.27 -23.73 -18.90
C GLN A 129 -4.41 -22.59 -18.34
N LEU A 130 -3.13 -22.60 -18.66
CA LEU A 130 -2.22 -21.50 -18.35
C LEU A 130 -2.31 -20.43 -19.43
N GLU A 131 -2.64 -19.21 -19.03
CA GLU A 131 -2.70 -18.00 -19.85
C GLU A 131 -1.71 -16.97 -19.28
N GLY A 132 -0.50 -16.93 -19.86
CA GLY A 132 0.58 -16.09 -19.36
C GLY A 132 0.97 -16.47 -17.92
N THR A 133 0.63 -15.59 -16.97
CA THR A 133 0.88 -15.80 -15.54
C THR A 133 -0.36 -16.24 -14.77
N VAL A 134 -1.45 -16.59 -15.43
CA VAL A 134 -2.72 -16.94 -14.78
C VAL A 134 -3.13 -18.36 -15.18
N LEU A 135 -3.37 -19.23 -14.20
CA LEU A 135 -3.97 -20.54 -14.41
C LEU A 135 -5.49 -20.42 -14.28
N VAL A 136 -6.21 -20.58 -15.39
CA VAL A 136 -7.67 -20.62 -15.44
C VAL A 136 -8.13 -22.04 -15.15
N VAL A 137 -8.95 -22.23 -14.12
CA VAL A 137 -9.41 -23.55 -13.67
C VAL A 137 -10.93 -23.66 -13.82
N ASP A 138 -11.38 -24.65 -14.59
CA ASP A 138 -12.79 -25.02 -14.67
C ASP A 138 -13.12 -26.00 -13.55
N LEU A 139 -14.10 -25.64 -12.71
CA LEU A 139 -14.46 -26.45 -11.55
C LEU A 139 -15.22 -27.73 -11.96
N ASP A 140 -14.97 -28.85 -11.26
CA ASP A 140 -15.75 -30.09 -11.40
C ASP A 140 -17.21 -29.85 -11.04
N HIS A 141 -17.43 -29.07 -9.99
CA HIS A 141 -18.75 -28.59 -9.60
C HIS A 141 -18.66 -27.16 -9.03
N PRO A 142 -19.72 -26.35 -9.20
CA PRO A 142 -19.72 -24.98 -8.71
C PRO A 142 -19.58 -24.91 -7.17
N ILE A 143 -19.08 -23.78 -6.66
CA ILE A 143 -19.00 -23.48 -5.22
C ILE A 143 -20.13 -22.49 -4.86
N PRO A 144 -21.24 -22.94 -4.24
CA PRO A 144 -22.31 -22.06 -3.80
C PRO A 144 -21.88 -21.03 -2.73
N PRO A 145 -22.70 -19.98 -2.51
CA PRO A 145 -22.51 -19.05 -1.39
C PRO A 145 -22.40 -19.76 -0.05
N ASN A 146 -21.46 -19.32 0.79
CA ASN A 146 -21.18 -19.81 2.15
C ASN A 146 -20.82 -21.31 2.20
N THR A 147 -20.17 -21.82 1.16
CA THR A 147 -19.65 -23.19 1.11
C THR A 147 -18.16 -23.17 0.80
N SER A 148 -17.50 -24.30 1.03
CA SER A 148 -16.07 -24.45 0.78
C SER A 148 -15.78 -25.62 -0.15
N SER A 149 -14.68 -25.52 -0.89
CA SER A 149 -14.07 -26.63 -1.64
C SER A 149 -12.59 -26.70 -1.31
N THR A 150 -12.03 -27.91 -1.38
CA THR A 150 -10.59 -28.14 -1.23
C THR A 150 -9.97 -28.31 -2.61
N PHE A 151 -8.90 -27.57 -2.86
CA PHE A 151 -8.05 -27.71 -4.03
C PHE A 151 -6.74 -28.38 -3.66
N GLU A 152 -6.41 -29.47 -4.33
CA GLU A 152 -5.16 -30.23 -4.12
C GLU A 152 -4.33 -30.11 -5.39
N MET A 153 -3.12 -29.57 -5.28
CA MET A 153 -2.24 -29.30 -6.42
C MET A 153 -0.82 -29.73 -6.12
N ASP A 154 -0.26 -30.59 -6.98
CA ASP A 154 1.19 -30.73 -7.10
C ASP A 154 1.71 -29.77 -8.15
N PHE A 155 2.82 -29.11 -7.87
CA PHE A 155 3.43 -28.15 -8.76
C PHE A 155 4.96 -28.25 -8.76
N GLU A 156 5.55 -27.78 -9.84
CA GLU A 156 7.00 -27.58 -9.96
C GLU A 156 7.31 -26.10 -10.23
N GLY A 157 8.47 -25.67 -9.78
CA GLY A 157 8.97 -24.33 -10.06
C GLY A 157 10.48 -24.28 -10.27
N GLN A 158 10.91 -23.21 -10.92
CA GLN A 158 12.32 -22.81 -11.02
C GLN A 158 12.44 -21.37 -10.58
N VAL A 159 13.41 -21.11 -9.69
CA VAL A 159 13.66 -19.78 -9.17
C VAL A 159 14.41 -18.96 -10.23
N PRO A 160 13.88 -17.79 -10.65
CA PRO A 160 14.58 -16.94 -11.60
C PRO A 160 15.88 -16.40 -11.01
N VAL A 161 16.90 -16.13 -11.83
CA VAL A 161 17.95 -15.18 -11.41
C VAL A 161 17.28 -13.85 -11.04
N GLN A 162 17.73 -13.20 -9.98
CA GLN A 162 16.97 -12.06 -9.45
C GLN A 162 16.92 -10.89 -10.45
N ILE A 163 15.73 -10.64 -11.00
CA ILE A 163 15.42 -9.48 -11.83
C ILE A 163 14.83 -8.37 -10.97
N ARG A 164 13.73 -8.69 -10.25
CA ARG A 164 13.01 -7.79 -9.36
C ARG A 164 12.26 -8.61 -8.29
N ARG A 165 12.31 -8.20 -7.03
CA ARG A 165 11.64 -8.75 -5.82
C ARG A 165 12.00 -10.19 -5.46
N SER A 166 11.79 -11.14 -6.36
CA SER A 166 12.11 -12.55 -6.15
C SER A 166 13.27 -13.00 -7.04
N GLY A 167 14.03 -13.98 -6.54
CA GLY A 167 14.97 -14.73 -7.34
C GLY A 167 16.14 -15.29 -6.53
N ARG A 168 17.13 -15.77 -7.26
CA ARG A 168 18.36 -16.36 -6.73
C ARG A 168 19.60 -15.54 -7.05
N ASN A 169 20.65 -15.74 -6.25
CA ASN A 169 22.02 -15.27 -6.48
C ASN A 169 22.08 -13.79 -6.86
N ASN A 170 21.52 -12.94 -6.00
CA ASN A 170 21.47 -11.52 -6.29
C ASN A 170 22.83 -10.82 -6.12
N LYS A 171 22.84 -9.52 -6.45
CA LYS A 171 24.06 -8.71 -6.45
C LYS A 171 24.71 -8.54 -5.07
N GLU A 172 23.95 -8.68 -3.98
CA GLU A 172 24.49 -8.65 -2.61
C GLU A 172 24.99 -10.03 -2.14
N GLY A 173 24.83 -11.07 -2.96
CA GLY A 173 25.28 -12.43 -2.67
C GLY A 173 24.34 -13.23 -1.77
N VAL A 174 23.06 -12.84 -1.71
CA VAL A 174 22.02 -13.64 -1.05
C VAL A 174 21.56 -14.75 -2.02
N ALA A 175 21.54 -15.98 -1.52
CA ALA A 175 21.25 -17.16 -2.34
C ALA A 175 19.80 -17.22 -2.83
N LEU A 176 18.81 -17.00 -1.95
CA LEU A 176 17.38 -17.12 -2.27
C LEU A 176 16.55 -15.98 -1.66
N SER A 177 15.71 -15.36 -2.48
CA SER A 177 14.63 -14.44 -2.08
C SER A 177 13.33 -14.91 -2.71
N MET A 178 12.52 -15.62 -1.93
CA MET A 178 11.37 -16.41 -2.37
C MET A 178 10.07 -15.72 -1.98
N SER A 179 9.58 -14.87 -2.88
CA SER A 179 8.24 -14.29 -2.82
C SER A 179 7.46 -14.69 -4.05
N GLN A 180 6.13 -14.74 -3.94
CA GLN A 180 5.26 -15.16 -5.05
C GLN A 180 5.67 -16.50 -5.70
N TRP A 181 6.25 -17.39 -4.89
CA TRP A 181 6.95 -18.61 -5.30
C TRP A 181 6.01 -19.82 -5.39
N TYR A 182 4.74 -19.67 -5.06
CA TYR A 182 3.74 -20.74 -5.09
C TYR A 182 2.54 -20.33 -5.94
N PRO A 183 1.78 -21.29 -6.51
CA PRO A 183 0.51 -20.99 -7.16
C PRO A 183 -0.48 -20.38 -6.16
N LYS A 184 -0.75 -19.08 -6.28
CA LYS A 184 -1.57 -18.32 -5.33
C LYS A 184 -2.96 -18.07 -5.89
N LEU A 185 -4.01 -18.40 -5.15
CA LEU A 185 -5.39 -18.21 -5.63
C LEU A 185 -5.71 -16.71 -5.71
N ALA A 186 -6.32 -16.27 -6.80
CA ALA A 186 -6.72 -14.88 -7.02
C ALA A 186 -7.91 -14.50 -6.11
N GLU A 187 -7.98 -13.24 -5.67
CA GLU A 187 -9.13 -12.74 -4.89
C GLU A 187 -10.39 -12.63 -5.78
N TYR A 188 -11.55 -12.90 -5.18
CA TYR A 188 -12.87 -12.58 -5.73
C TYR A 188 -13.62 -11.70 -4.75
N ASP A 189 -13.88 -10.45 -5.11
CA ASP A 189 -14.63 -9.51 -4.26
C ASP A 189 -15.90 -8.99 -4.96
N TYR A 190 -16.47 -7.90 -4.46
CA TYR A 190 -17.68 -7.30 -5.01
C TYR A 190 -17.52 -6.74 -6.45
N GLU A 191 -16.28 -6.58 -6.93
CA GLU A 191 -15.96 -6.22 -8.32
C GLU A 191 -15.71 -7.45 -9.20
N GLY A 192 -15.67 -8.65 -8.62
CA GLY A 192 -15.44 -9.92 -9.31
C GLY A 192 -14.03 -10.47 -9.10
N TRP A 193 -13.52 -11.22 -10.09
CA TRP A 193 -12.20 -11.83 -10.03
C TRP A 193 -11.08 -10.82 -10.34
N HIS A 194 -10.03 -10.80 -9.51
CA HIS A 194 -8.80 -10.04 -9.72
C HIS A 194 -7.68 -10.95 -10.23
N ALA A 195 -7.87 -11.45 -11.45
CA ALA A 195 -6.96 -12.38 -12.13
C ALA A 195 -6.10 -11.67 -13.19
N ASP A 196 -5.55 -10.50 -12.85
CA ASP A 196 -4.71 -9.72 -13.75
C ASP A 196 -3.36 -10.40 -14.02
N PRO A 197 -2.85 -10.37 -15.27
CA PRO A 197 -1.49 -10.83 -15.57
C PRO A 197 -0.45 -10.04 -14.78
N TYR A 198 0.61 -10.72 -14.32
CA TYR A 198 1.68 -10.07 -13.59
C TYR A 198 2.65 -9.38 -14.54
N ILE A 199 2.62 -8.05 -14.52
CA ILE A 199 3.51 -7.22 -15.34
C ILE A 199 4.65 -6.67 -14.49
N ALA A 200 4.40 -5.83 -13.48
CA ALA A 200 5.50 -5.33 -12.61
C ALA A 200 5.05 -4.74 -11.26
N ARG A 201 3.76 -4.83 -10.93
CA ARG A 201 3.12 -4.05 -9.86
C ARG A 201 2.75 -4.93 -8.69
N GLU A 202 2.16 -4.32 -7.67
CA GLU A 202 1.91 -5.00 -6.39
C GLU A 202 0.69 -5.92 -6.44
N PHE A 203 0.29 -6.48 -5.30
CA PHE A 203 -0.51 -7.70 -5.25
C PHE A 203 -1.86 -7.50 -4.58
N HIS A 204 -2.80 -8.39 -4.90
CA HIS A 204 -4.07 -8.51 -4.21
C HIS A 204 -4.33 -9.98 -3.91
N GLY A 205 -4.68 -10.32 -2.68
CA GLY A 205 -4.72 -11.70 -2.23
C GLY A 205 -5.74 -11.95 -1.12
N ILE A 206 -6.12 -13.22 -1.00
CA ILE A 206 -7.15 -13.68 -0.07
C ILE A 206 -6.56 -13.81 1.34
N TRP A 207 -7.29 -13.33 2.34
CA TRP A 207 -6.93 -13.56 3.75
C TRP A 207 -7.04 -15.03 4.13
N GLY A 208 -6.03 -15.54 4.83
CA GLY A 208 -5.99 -16.93 5.22
C GLY A 208 -4.91 -17.32 6.20
N ASP A 209 -4.93 -18.59 6.56
CA ASP A 209 -3.90 -19.23 7.39
C ASP A 209 -2.96 -20.05 6.50
N PHE A 210 -1.67 -20.03 6.83
CA PHE A 210 -0.63 -20.77 6.11
C PHE A 210 0.08 -21.74 7.07
N ASP A 211 0.11 -23.02 6.72
CA ASP A 211 0.91 -24.08 7.32
C ASP A 211 1.91 -24.58 6.27
N VAL A 212 3.18 -24.18 6.39
CA VAL A 212 4.18 -24.34 5.32
C VAL A 212 5.37 -25.12 5.81
N LYS A 213 5.72 -26.18 5.08
CA LYS A 213 6.94 -26.96 5.28
C LYS A 213 7.90 -26.75 4.11
N ILE A 214 9.13 -26.35 4.42
CA ILE A 214 10.17 -26.10 3.43
C ILE A 214 11.36 -27.01 3.75
N THR A 215 11.66 -27.92 2.83
CA THR A 215 12.80 -28.82 2.91
C THR A 215 13.90 -28.36 1.96
N LEU A 216 15.08 -28.07 2.48
CA LEU A 216 16.26 -27.64 1.72
C LEU A 216 17.55 -28.07 2.42
N ASP A 217 18.70 -27.77 1.82
CA ASP A 217 20.01 -28.06 2.40
C ASP A 217 20.13 -27.54 3.84
N LYS A 218 20.65 -28.38 4.73
CA LYS A 218 20.71 -28.12 6.18
C LYS A 218 21.60 -26.94 6.57
N ASP A 219 22.51 -26.51 5.69
CA ASP A 219 23.43 -25.42 6.00
C ASP A 219 22.75 -24.05 5.78
N TYR A 220 21.59 -24.01 5.10
CA TYR A 220 20.83 -22.78 4.87
C TYR A 220 20.04 -22.36 6.11
N THR A 221 20.10 -21.07 6.44
CA THR A 221 19.21 -20.43 7.40
C THR A 221 18.03 -19.78 6.67
N ILE A 222 16.79 -20.02 7.10
CA ILE A 222 15.59 -19.38 6.55
C ILE A 222 15.12 -18.24 7.48
N GLY A 223 14.79 -17.09 6.89
CA GLY A 223 14.01 -16.02 7.54
C GLY A 223 12.81 -15.62 6.67
N GLY A 224 11.73 -15.11 7.28
CA GLY A 224 10.54 -14.68 6.53
C GLY A 224 9.25 -14.65 7.34
N THR A 225 8.15 -14.98 6.66
CA THR A 225 6.78 -15.00 7.20
C THR A 225 6.55 -16.17 8.17
N GLY A 226 5.79 -15.91 9.23
CA GLY A 226 5.25 -16.95 10.12
C GLY A 226 6.15 -17.36 11.30
N TYR A 227 5.56 -18.15 12.19
CA TYR A 227 6.16 -18.66 13.41
C TYR A 227 6.78 -20.03 13.16
N LEU A 228 8.07 -20.20 13.46
CA LEU A 228 8.74 -21.50 13.36
C LEU A 228 8.22 -22.45 14.44
N GLN A 229 7.72 -23.62 14.03
CA GLN A 229 7.08 -24.60 14.90
C GLN A 229 8.06 -25.64 15.48
N ASN A 230 9.22 -25.83 14.85
CA ASN A 230 10.22 -26.83 15.22
C ASN A 230 11.63 -26.25 15.50
N PRO A 231 11.78 -25.15 16.27
CA PRO A 231 13.06 -24.47 16.47
C PRO A 231 14.16 -25.37 17.05
N ASP A 232 13.79 -26.34 17.90
CA ASP A 232 14.74 -27.26 18.55
C ASP A 232 15.32 -28.32 17.60
N GLU A 233 14.70 -28.54 16.44
CA GLU A 233 15.20 -29.45 15.39
C GLU A 233 16.00 -28.71 14.32
N ILE A 234 15.66 -27.44 14.13
CA ILE A 234 16.29 -26.58 13.15
C ILE A 234 17.60 -26.01 13.70
N GLY A 235 17.56 -25.27 14.81
CA GLY A 235 18.70 -24.48 15.26
C GLY A 235 18.79 -23.13 14.52
N HIS A 236 19.99 -22.77 14.03
CA HIS A 236 20.24 -21.53 13.26
C HIS A 236 19.81 -20.23 13.98
N GLY A 237 19.89 -20.21 15.31
CA GLY A 237 19.55 -19.03 16.13
C GLY A 237 18.07 -18.92 16.50
N TYR A 238 17.21 -19.82 16.02
CA TYR A 238 15.80 -19.87 16.42
C TYR A 238 15.56 -20.59 17.75
N GLN A 239 16.46 -21.49 18.13
CA GLN A 239 16.36 -22.20 19.40
C GLN A 239 16.51 -21.22 20.57
N MET A 240 15.79 -21.50 21.67
CA MET A 240 15.98 -20.74 22.91
C MET A 240 17.45 -20.82 23.36
N PRO A 241 18.01 -19.74 23.93
CA PRO A 241 19.36 -19.75 24.47
C PRO A 241 19.61 -20.99 25.35
N GLU A 242 20.78 -21.59 25.22
CA GLU A 242 21.23 -22.79 25.96
C GLU A 242 20.48 -24.12 25.63
N THR A 243 19.51 -24.11 24.71
CA THR A 243 18.84 -25.33 24.25
C THR A 243 19.74 -26.11 23.29
N LYS A 244 19.92 -27.41 23.56
CA LYS A 244 20.67 -28.31 22.65
C LYS A 244 19.80 -28.68 21.45
N VAL A 245 20.19 -28.21 20.28
CA VAL A 245 19.54 -28.56 19.00
C VAL A 245 19.62 -30.08 18.78
N LYS A 246 18.48 -30.69 18.48
CA LYS A 246 18.39 -32.13 18.17
C LYS A 246 19.13 -32.37 16.85
N LYS A 247 20.04 -33.36 16.84
CA LYS A 247 20.74 -33.74 15.61
C LYS A 247 19.79 -34.48 14.67
N VAL A 248 19.38 -33.81 13.59
CA VAL A 248 18.70 -34.44 12.46
C VAL A 248 19.73 -35.14 11.57
N LYS A 249 19.47 -36.38 11.16
CA LYS A 249 20.35 -37.12 10.22
C LYS A 249 19.94 -36.79 8.79
N GLY A 250 20.89 -36.41 7.94
CA GLY A 250 20.64 -36.14 6.53
C GLY A 250 21.47 -34.97 6.01
N LYS A 251 21.22 -34.60 4.75
CA LYS A 251 21.76 -33.40 4.12
C LYS A 251 20.80 -32.20 4.17
N THR A 252 19.55 -32.43 4.57
CA THR A 252 18.48 -31.43 4.53
C THR A 252 17.83 -31.24 5.89
N LEU A 253 17.17 -30.10 6.08
CA LEU A 253 16.27 -29.80 7.19
C LEU A 253 14.89 -29.44 6.64
N THR A 254 13.83 -29.79 7.39
CA THR A 254 12.44 -29.40 7.08
C THR A 254 11.98 -28.34 8.07
N TRP A 255 11.91 -27.10 7.60
CA TRP A 255 11.43 -25.95 8.35
C TRP A 255 9.91 -25.91 8.33
N HIS A 256 9.26 -25.85 9.50
CA HIS A 256 7.80 -25.82 9.60
C HIS A 256 7.33 -24.47 10.14
N PHE A 257 6.71 -23.65 9.29
CA PHE A 257 6.20 -22.34 9.65
C PHE A 257 4.67 -22.32 9.69
N LYS A 258 4.11 -21.51 10.59
CA LYS A 258 2.68 -21.17 10.62
C LYS A 258 2.47 -19.67 10.60
N ALA A 259 1.64 -19.17 9.69
CA ALA A 259 1.28 -17.76 9.61
C ALA A 259 -0.25 -17.62 9.56
N PRO A 260 -0.92 -17.28 10.68
CA PRO A 260 -2.36 -17.09 10.70
C PRO A 260 -2.74 -15.71 10.18
N LYS A 261 -3.90 -15.59 9.53
CA LYS A 261 -4.50 -14.33 9.06
C LYS A 261 -3.51 -13.45 8.31
N VAL A 262 -2.92 -13.99 7.25
CA VAL A 262 -2.09 -13.26 6.28
C VAL A 262 -2.65 -13.48 4.89
N HIS A 263 -2.23 -12.68 3.90
CA HIS A 263 -2.65 -12.89 2.50
C HIS A 263 -1.48 -13.25 1.59
N ASP A 264 -0.28 -13.40 2.15
CA ASP A 264 0.93 -13.77 1.42
C ASP A 264 1.92 -14.53 2.31
N PHE A 265 2.76 -15.36 1.69
CA PHE A 265 3.81 -16.08 2.40
C PHE A 265 5.14 -16.01 1.64
N MET A 266 6.13 -15.38 2.28
CA MET A 266 7.48 -15.23 1.73
C MET A 266 8.53 -15.85 2.64
N TRP A 267 9.67 -16.19 2.03
CA TRP A 267 10.87 -16.53 2.77
C TRP A 267 12.13 -16.14 1.98
N ALA A 268 13.25 -16.06 2.66
CA ALA A 268 14.57 -15.95 2.04
C ALA A 268 15.54 -16.86 2.78
N ALA A 269 16.57 -17.33 2.09
CA ALA A 269 17.52 -18.26 2.67
C ALA A 269 18.92 -18.10 2.10
N ASP A 270 19.88 -18.31 2.99
CA ASP A 270 21.30 -18.24 2.66
C ASP A 270 22.11 -19.04 3.69
N PRO A 271 23.19 -19.73 3.28
CA PRO A 271 24.05 -20.47 4.21
C PRO A 271 24.88 -19.57 5.13
N ASP A 272 25.12 -18.31 4.76
CA ASP A 272 25.95 -17.36 5.49
C ASP A 272 25.13 -16.26 6.20
N TYR A 273 23.83 -16.47 6.39
CA TYR A 273 23.04 -15.53 7.19
C TYR A 273 23.45 -15.56 8.66
N ILE A 274 23.78 -14.39 9.17
CA ILE A 274 23.68 -14.10 10.60
C ILE A 274 22.20 -13.93 10.93
N HIS A 275 21.77 -14.60 12.00
CA HIS A 275 20.44 -14.44 12.57
C HIS A 275 20.56 -13.82 13.97
N ASP A 276 20.13 -12.57 14.08
CA ASP A 276 19.96 -11.90 15.37
C ASP A 276 18.48 -11.82 15.76
N THR A 277 18.22 -11.78 17.07
CA THR A 277 16.91 -11.47 17.61
C THR A 277 16.98 -10.26 18.53
N TYR A 278 15.94 -9.43 18.47
CA TYR A 278 15.73 -8.31 19.37
C TYR A 278 14.34 -8.44 19.99
N ARG A 279 14.29 -8.73 21.29
CA ARG A 279 13.03 -8.85 22.03
C ARG A 279 12.61 -7.48 22.55
N MET A 280 11.50 -6.96 22.04
CA MET A 280 10.87 -5.74 22.56
C MET A 280 10.27 -6.01 23.96
N GLU A 281 10.24 -4.98 24.82
CA GLU A 281 9.64 -5.09 26.17
C GLU A 281 8.12 -5.34 26.08
N ASP A 282 7.42 -4.56 25.25
CA ASP A 282 5.97 -4.62 25.02
C ASP A 282 5.65 -4.78 23.52
N GLY A 283 6.21 -5.82 22.87
CA GLY A 283 6.04 -5.99 21.43
C GLY A 283 6.50 -7.34 20.89
N PRO A 284 6.52 -7.50 19.55
CA PRO A 284 6.97 -8.73 18.92
C PRO A 284 8.47 -8.99 19.15
N VAL A 285 8.89 -10.23 18.93
CA VAL A 285 10.30 -10.54 18.71
C VAL A 285 10.68 -10.13 17.29
N LEU A 286 11.70 -9.30 17.16
CA LEU A 286 12.21 -8.87 15.86
C LEU A 286 13.36 -9.80 15.46
N HIS A 287 13.30 -10.34 14.25
CA HIS A 287 14.34 -11.19 13.68
C HIS A 287 15.09 -10.43 12.58
N PHE A 288 16.42 -10.57 12.54
CA PHE A 288 17.27 -9.92 11.54
C PHE A 288 18.13 -10.95 10.85
N PHE A 289 18.07 -10.99 9.52
CA PHE A 289 18.82 -11.93 8.69
C PHE A 289 19.67 -11.15 7.68
N TYR A 290 20.99 -11.24 7.80
CA TYR A 290 21.91 -10.47 6.97
C TYR A 290 23.24 -11.20 6.76
N LYS A 291 23.95 -10.86 5.69
CA LYS A 291 25.23 -11.51 5.33
C LYS A 291 26.32 -11.14 6.34
N ASP A 292 27.19 -12.10 6.67
CA ASP A 292 28.39 -11.86 7.46
C ASP A 292 29.48 -11.12 6.66
N LYS A 293 29.27 -9.80 6.47
CA LYS A 293 30.21 -8.91 5.77
C LYS A 293 30.60 -7.75 6.67
N ALA A 294 31.90 -7.59 6.93
CA ALA A 294 32.43 -6.63 7.89
C ALA A 294 31.92 -5.20 7.69
N GLU A 295 31.73 -4.79 6.43
CA GLU A 295 31.25 -3.46 6.04
C GLU A 295 29.79 -3.15 6.40
N ILE A 296 28.94 -4.16 6.66
CA ILE A 296 27.52 -3.96 7.00
C ILE A 296 27.18 -4.35 8.44
N LEU A 297 28.02 -5.13 9.13
CA LEU A 297 27.72 -5.66 10.47
C LEU A 297 27.30 -4.55 11.46
N GLU A 298 28.05 -3.45 11.50
CA GLU A 298 27.76 -2.33 12.41
C GLU A 298 26.39 -1.69 12.12
N ASN A 299 26.08 -1.46 10.84
CA ASN A 299 24.80 -0.88 10.44
C ASN A 299 23.63 -1.79 10.82
N TRP A 300 23.75 -3.10 10.60
CA TRP A 300 22.71 -4.06 10.96
C TRP A 300 22.52 -4.21 12.47
N LYS A 301 23.59 -4.13 13.27
CA LYS A 301 23.46 -4.10 14.74
C LYS A 301 22.77 -2.82 15.21
N ASN A 302 23.12 -1.67 14.64
CA ASN A 302 22.49 -0.39 14.96
C ASN A 302 21.04 -0.28 14.45
N LEU A 303 20.66 -1.05 13.42
CA LEU A 303 19.30 -1.09 12.87
C LEU A 303 18.29 -1.71 13.85
N GLN A 304 18.71 -2.63 14.71
CA GLN A 304 17.81 -3.40 15.59
C GLN A 304 17.02 -2.51 16.56
N PRO A 305 17.66 -1.64 17.38
CA PRO A 305 16.91 -0.72 18.23
C PRO A 305 16.07 0.27 17.42
N LYS A 306 16.52 0.71 16.24
CA LYS A 306 15.74 1.60 15.36
C LYS A 306 14.48 0.93 14.81
N THR A 307 14.54 -0.36 14.53
CA THR A 307 13.37 -1.15 14.12
C THR A 307 12.35 -1.23 15.26
N ALA A 308 12.80 -1.42 16.51
CA ALA A 308 11.93 -1.40 17.68
C ALA A 308 11.31 -0.02 17.93
N GLU A 309 12.07 1.07 17.78
CA GLU A 309 11.56 2.45 17.86
C GLU A 309 10.48 2.71 16.79
N ALA A 310 10.70 2.26 15.55
CA ALA A 310 9.75 2.39 14.45
C ALA A 310 8.47 1.57 14.68
N MET A 311 8.60 0.30 15.07
CA MET A 311 7.47 -0.59 15.43
C MET A 311 6.59 0.05 16.52
N LYS A 312 7.22 0.63 17.55
CA LYS A 312 6.51 1.37 18.61
C LYS A 312 5.79 2.60 18.05
N PHE A 313 6.49 3.42 17.26
CA PHE A 313 5.91 4.61 16.65
C PHE A 313 4.65 4.29 15.82
N PHE A 314 4.71 3.27 14.96
CA PHE A 314 3.57 2.87 14.15
C PHE A 314 2.43 2.29 14.99
N SER A 315 2.76 1.49 16.02
CA SER A 315 1.76 0.94 16.94
C SER A 315 0.99 2.03 17.68
N GLU A 316 1.67 3.11 18.09
CA GLU A 316 1.06 4.25 18.78
C GLU A 316 0.25 5.17 17.87
N ASN A 317 0.67 5.33 16.62
CA ASN A 317 0.08 6.30 15.69
C ASN A 317 -0.98 5.71 14.76
N ILE A 318 -0.93 4.42 14.46
CA ILE A 318 -1.91 3.71 13.61
C ILE A 318 -2.75 2.76 14.46
N GLY A 319 -2.11 1.81 15.14
CA GLY A 319 -2.78 0.80 15.98
C GLY A 319 -1.86 -0.40 16.24
N PRO A 320 -2.21 -1.31 17.16
CA PRO A 320 -1.31 -2.39 17.58
C PRO A 320 -0.92 -3.34 16.43
N TYR A 321 0.35 -3.72 16.35
CA TYR A 321 0.79 -4.83 15.51
C TYR A 321 0.28 -6.17 16.13
N PRO A 322 -0.48 -7.00 15.40
CA PRO A 322 -1.21 -8.11 15.99
C PRO A 322 -0.45 -9.43 16.06
N TYR A 323 0.77 -9.51 15.51
CA TYR A 323 1.57 -10.73 15.47
C TYR A 323 2.69 -10.72 16.50
N GLU A 324 3.19 -11.91 16.85
CA GLU A 324 4.21 -12.07 17.90
C GLU A 324 5.66 -11.91 17.38
N GLN A 325 5.86 -11.84 16.07
CA GLN A 325 7.18 -11.60 15.46
C GLN A 325 7.12 -10.70 14.22
N TYR A 326 8.27 -10.14 13.85
CA TYR A 326 8.51 -9.51 12.55
C TYR A 326 9.96 -9.76 12.09
N SER A 327 10.18 -10.05 10.81
CA SER A 327 11.50 -10.36 10.24
C SER A 327 12.00 -9.31 9.26
N VAL A 328 13.16 -8.70 9.52
CA VAL A 328 13.89 -7.85 8.57
C VAL A 328 14.97 -8.69 7.90
N VAL A 329 14.83 -8.93 6.60
CA VAL A 329 15.69 -9.86 5.86
C VAL A 329 16.45 -9.16 4.75
N GLN A 330 17.74 -9.40 4.64
CA GLN A 330 18.54 -8.95 3.50
C GLN A 330 18.16 -9.77 2.25
N GLY A 331 17.52 -9.13 1.27
CA GLY A 331 17.00 -9.75 0.05
C GLY A 331 17.59 -9.24 -1.26
N GLY A 332 18.50 -8.25 -1.21
CA GLY A 332 19.35 -7.83 -2.33
C GLY A 332 18.69 -7.09 -3.51
N ASP A 333 17.39 -6.75 -3.44
CA ASP A 333 16.76 -5.85 -4.40
C ASP A 333 15.79 -4.85 -3.77
N GLY A 334 16.22 -3.59 -3.66
CA GLY A 334 15.39 -2.48 -3.18
C GLY A 334 14.90 -2.68 -1.74
N GLY A 335 13.60 -2.43 -1.54
CA GLY A 335 12.81 -2.87 -0.40
C GLY A 335 11.51 -3.51 -0.94
N MET A 336 10.94 -4.41 -0.16
CA MET A 336 9.65 -5.03 -0.44
C MET A 336 9.03 -5.57 0.86
N GLU A 337 7.76 -5.29 1.04
CA GLU A 337 6.91 -5.68 2.15
C GLU A 337 6.25 -7.05 1.96
N TYR A 338 6.13 -7.79 3.05
CA TYR A 338 5.39 -9.03 3.10
C TYR A 338 4.75 -9.23 4.47
N ALA A 339 3.86 -10.22 4.58
CA ALA A 339 3.24 -10.51 5.85
C ALA A 339 4.29 -10.93 6.88
N MET A 340 4.32 -10.21 8.02
CA MET A 340 5.27 -10.45 9.11
C MET A 340 6.75 -10.30 8.74
N SER A 341 7.10 -9.75 7.57
CA SER A 341 8.49 -9.66 7.13
C SER A 341 8.72 -8.59 6.06
N THR A 342 9.96 -8.16 5.89
CA THR A 342 10.42 -7.38 4.73
C THR A 342 11.70 -7.94 4.15
N LEU A 343 11.86 -7.82 2.82
CA LEU A 343 13.15 -7.90 2.15
C LEU A 343 13.70 -6.51 1.89
N ILE A 344 14.95 -6.27 2.30
CA ILE A 344 15.68 -5.04 2.02
C ILE A 344 17.05 -5.33 1.44
N THR A 345 17.58 -4.38 0.67
CA THR A 345 19.01 -4.33 0.34
C THR A 345 19.80 -3.92 1.58
N GLY A 346 20.83 -4.71 1.92
CA GLY A 346 21.58 -4.60 3.16
C GLY A 346 22.88 -3.80 3.05
N GLU A 347 23.41 -3.58 1.84
CA GLU A 347 24.69 -2.87 1.62
C GLU A 347 24.49 -1.36 1.52
N ARG A 348 23.74 -0.79 2.47
CA ARG A 348 23.37 0.62 2.52
C ARG A 348 24.13 1.37 3.60
N LYS A 349 24.29 2.68 3.39
CA LYS A 349 24.63 3.61 4.48
C LYS A 349 23.53 3.57 5.55
N PHE A 350 23.90 3.75 6.81
CA PHE A 350 23.02 3.56 7.95
C PHE A 350 21.68 4.30 7.81
N GLU A 351 21.68 5.59 7.50
CA GLU A 351 20.44 6.38 7.38
C GLU A 351 19.53 5.88 6.25
N SER A 352 20.12 5.40 5.14
CA SER A 352 19.36 4.79 4.05
C SER A 352 18.83 3.40 4.43
N LEU A 353 19.58 2.63 5.23
CA LEU A 353 19.16 1.32 5.72
C LEU A 353 17.98 1.46 6.69
N VAL A 354 18.05 2.43 7.61
CA VAL A 354 16.93 2.78 8.50
C VAL A 354 15.75 3.25 7.67
N GLY A 355 15.97 4.14 6.69
CA GLY A 355 14.89 4.67 5.85
C GLY A 355 14.12 3.59 5.09
N VAL A 356 14.81 2.64 4.43
CA VAL A 356 14.14 1.53 3.75
C VAL A 356 13.44 0.63 4.75
N MET A 357 14.09 0.24 5.86
CA MET A 357 13.46 -0.60 6.90
C MET A 357 12.18 0.04 7.46
N VAL A 358 12.19 1.35 7.73
CA VAL A 358 11.02 2.08 8.26
C VAL A 358 9.88 2.12 7.25
N HIS A 359 10.18 2.29 5.94
CA HIS A 359 9.17 2.24 4.88
C HIS A 359 8.55 0.84 4.80
N GLU A 360 9.37 -0.19 4.63
CA GLU A 360 8.86 -1.56 4.49
C GLU A 360 8.18 -2.09 5.76
N LEU A 361 8.56 -1.61 6.94
CA LEU A 361 7.88 -1.94 8.18
C LEU A 361 6.49 -1.31 8.26
N ALA A 362 6.32 -0.06 7.80
CA ALA A 362 5.03 0.63 7.81
C ALA A 362 3.96 -0.08 6.96
N HIS A 363 4.38 -0.72 5.88
CA HIS A 363 3.53 -1.60 5.06
C HIS A 363 2.90 -2.76 5.85
N SER A 364 3.46 -3.13 7.01
CA SER A 364 2.81 -4.08 7.92
C SER A 364 1.40 -3.65 8.30
N TRP A 365 1.13 -2.34 8.36
CA TRP A 365 -0.20 -1.81 8.64
C TRP A 365 -1.01 -1.57 7.38
N PHE A 366 -0.45 -0.87 6.39
CA PHE A 366 -1.24 -0.40 5.24
C PHE A 366 -1.50 -1.46 4.18
N GLN A 367 -0.64 -2.48 4.05
CA GLN A 367 -0.88 -3.61 3.14
C GLN A 367 -1.10 -4.94 3.87
N HIS A 368 -0.31 -5.25 4.88
CA HIS A 368 -0.40 -6.56 5.55
C HIS A 368 -1.38 -6.60 6.72
N LEU A 369 -2.11 -5.51 6.97
CA LEU A 369 -3.31 -5.48 7.82
C LEU A 369 -4.50 -4.78 7.15
N LEU A 370 -4.25 -3.82 6.25
CA LEU A 370 -5.26 -3.08 5.50
C LEU A 370 -5.19 -3.40 4.00
N ALA A 371 -5.03 -4.70 3.67
CA ALA A 371 -4.83 -5.29 2.35
C ALA A 371 -5.60 -4.61 1.21
N THR A 372 -5.08 -3.49 0.73
CA THR A 372 -5.76 -2.72 -0.30
C THR A 372 -5.56 -3.44 -1.63
N ASN A 373 -6.47 -3.26 -2.57
CA ASN A 373 -6.24 -3.74 -3.93
C ASN A 373 -5.17 -2.86 -4.60
N GLU A 374 -3.91 -3.24 -4.46
CA GLU A 374 -2.78 -2.45 -4.95
C GLU A 374 -2.72 -2.36 -6.47
N ALA A 375 -3.43 -3.21 -7.21
CA ALA A 375 -3.53 -3.09 -8.66
C ALA A 375 -4.38 -1.86 -9.08
N LYS A 376 -5.30 -1.42 -8.22
CA LYS A 376 -6.22 -0.28 -8.48
C LYS A 376 -5.98 0.93 -7.59
N HIS A 377 -5.46 0.72 -6.39
CA HIS A 377 -5.41 1.68 -5.31
C HIS A 377 -4.03 1.68 -4.62
N GLU A 378 -2.96 1.46 -5.37
CA GLU A 378 -1.58 1.39 -4.90
C GLU A 378 -1.18 2.60 -4.02
N TRP A 379 -1.77 3.76 -4.29
CA TRP A 379 -1.45 4.99 -3.58
C TRP A 379 -1.95 5.00 -2.12
N MET A 380 -2.94 4.17 -1.79
CA MET A 380 -3.41 4.00 -0.42
C MET A 380 -2.43 3.17 0.41
N ASP A 381 -1.62 2.34 -0.24
CA ASP A 381 -0.55 1.63 0.44
C ASP A 381 0.74 2.46 0.41
N GLU A 382 1.34 2.63 -0.77
CA GLU A 382 2.64 3.29 -0.94
C GLU A 382 2.65 4.74 -0.46
N GLY A 383 1.56 5.46 -0.71
CA GLY A 383 1.41 6.84 -0.26
C GLY A 383 1.23 6.96 1.24
N PHE A 384 0.45 6.06 1.86
CA PHE A 384 0.18 6.11 3.29
C PHE A 384 1.40 5.65 4.09
N THR A 385 2.09 4.64 3.58
CA THR A 385 3.39 4.19 4.05
C THR A 385 4.42 5.31 3.94
N SER A 386 4.53 6.00 2.79
CA SER A 386 5.42 7.16 2.60
C SER A 386 5.11 8.31 3.57
N PHE A 387 3.83 8.57 3.84
CA PHE A 387 3.39 9.59 4.79
C PHE A 387 3.84 9.24 6.22
N ILE A 388 3.49 8.05 6.72
CA ILE A 388 3.79 7.71 8.12
C ILE A 388 5.28 7.46 8.33
N SER A 389 5.99 6.93 7.33
CA SER A 389 7.44 6.70 7.40
C SER A 389 8.20 8.03 7.45
N SER A 390 7.74 9.06 6.74
CA SER A 390 8.30 10.42 6.83
C SER A 390 8.17 11.01 8.23
N LEU A 391 7.02 10.83 8.88
CA LEU A 391 6.82 11.24 10.28
C LEU A 391 7.71 10.43 11.23
N CYS A 392 7.75 9.11 11.08
CA CYS A 392 8.58 8.22 11.89
C CYS A 392 10.06 8.59 11.80
N MET A 393 10.59 8.77 10.58
CA MET A 393 11.98 9.17 10.34
C MET A 393 12.29 10.52 10.96
N ASN A 394 11.37 11.49 10.87
CA ASN A 394 11.57 12.80 11.50
C ASN A 394 11.72 12.68 13.02
N THR A 395 10.99 11.75 13.65
CA THR A 395 11.01 11.46 15.09
C THR A 395 12.23 10.64 15.50
N ILE A 396 12.39 9.40 15.00
CA ILE A 396 13.39 8.45 15.51
C ILE A 396 14.82 8.82 15.12
N MET A 397 14.99 9.62 14.05
CA MET A 397 16.28 10.16 13.64
C MET A 397 16.48 11.62 14.09
N ASN A 398 15.55 12.19 14.86
CA ASN A 398 15.59 13.57 15.37
C ASN A 398 15.94 14.60 14.28
N GLN A 399 15.28 14.50 13.12
CA GLN A 399 15.58 15.36 11.97
C GLN A 399 15.06 16.79 12.14
N GLN A 400 14.05 16.98 13.00
CA GLN A 400 13.44 18.28 13.33
C GLN A 400 12.99 19.09 12.10
N LYS A 401 12.60 18.38 11.03
CA LYS A 401 12.06 19.00 9.82
C LYS A 401 10.69 19.61 10.13
N PRO A 402 10.46 20.90 9.82
CA PRO A 402 9.15 21.53 9.96
C PRO A 402 8.10 20.88 9.06
N ASN A 403 8.47 20.57 7.82
CA ASN A 403 7.67 19.80 6.88
C ASN A 403 8.43 18.51 6.50
N PRO A 404 8.13 17.36 7.12
CA PRO A 404 8.78 16.10 6.78
C PRO A 404 8.39 15.57 5.39
N PHE A 405 7.34 16.10 4.77
CA PHE A 405 6.80 15.64 3.49
C PHE A 405 7.34 16.38 2.28
N GLN A 406 8.28 17.31 2.45
CA GLN A 406 8.80 18.17 1.39
C GLN A 406 9.18 17.39 0.11
N GLY A 407 9.86 16.25 0.26
CA GLY A 407 10.24 15.41 -0.88
C GLY A 407 9.05 14.82 -1.66
N SER A 408 7.94 14.51 -0.98
CA SER A 408 6.71 14.05 -1.63
C SER A 408 6.00 15.18 -2.38
N TYR A 409 5.98 16.40 -1.84
CA TYR A 409 5.46 17.57 -2.54
C TYR A 409 6.30 17.91 -3.78
N GLU A 410 7.63 17.96 -3.66
CA GLU A 410 8.53 18.10 -4.81
C GLU A 410 8.31 16.97 -5.83
N GLY A 411 8.08 15.76 -5.35
CA GLY A 411 7.73 14.59 -6.15
C GLY A 411 6.49 14.82 -7.02
N TYR A 412 5.42 15.30 -6.40
CA TYR A 412 4.15 15.65 -7.03
C TYR A 412 4.28 16.84 -8.01
N TYR A 413 4.92 17.93 -7.60
CA TYR A 413 5.09 19.11 -8.47
C TYR A 413 5.86 18.77 -9.75
N ASN A 414 6.91 17.95 -9.65
CA ASN A 414 7.63 17.45 -10.81
C ASN A 414 6.74 16.60 -11.73
N LEU A 415 5.79 15.83 -11.19
CA LEU A 415 4.83 15.07 -11.99
C LEU A 415 3.92 16.00 -12.78
N VAL A 416 3.32 16.99 -12.10
CA VAL A 416 2.44 17.98 -12.75
C VAL A 416 3.20 18.75 -13.84
N GLN A 417 4.38 19.27 -13.53
CA GLN A 417 5.22 20.03 -14.48
C GLN A 417 5.65 19.19 -15.69
N SER A 418 5.74 17.86 -15.56
CA SER A 418 6.08 16.98 -16.67
C SER A 418 4.96 16.87 -17.72
N GLY A 419 3.72 17.21 -17.37
CA GLY A 419 2.55 17.01 -18.22
C GLY A 419 2.15 15.55 -18.42
N LYS A 420 2.72 14.62 -17.66
CA LYS A 420 2.49 13.17 -17.75
C LYS A 420 1.62 12.59 -16.63
N GLU A 421 0.99 13.46 -15.84
CA GLU A 421 0.09 13.02 -14.78
C GLU A 421 -1.10 12.24 -15.37
N GLN A 422 -1.47 11.16 -14.69
CA GLN A 422 -2.70 10.43 -14.93
C GLN A 422 -3.46 10.29 -13.59
N PRO A 423 -4.80 10.09 -13.61
CA PRO A 423 -5.57 9.88 -12.39
C PRO A 423 -5.00 8.73 -11.54
N GLN A 424 -5.01 8.87 -10.20
CA GLN A 424 -4.58 7.80 -9.27
C GLN A 424 -5.52 6.59 -9.26
N SER A 425 -6.66 6.67 -9.94
CA SER A 425 -7.57 5.56 -10.23
C SER A 425 -7.17 4.75 -11.48
N THR A 426 -6.08 5.12 -12.15
CA THR A 426 -5.50 4.33 -13.26
C THR A 426 -4.91 3.04 -12.68
N HIS A 427 -5.27 1.90 -13.26
CA HIS A 427 -4.69 0.61 -12.88
C HIS A 427 -3.15 0.66 -12.94
N ALA A 428 -2.46 0.12 -11.93
CA ALA A 428 -1.02 0.26 -11.71
C ALA A 428 -0.16 -0.11 -12.93
N ASP A 429 -0.55 -1.14 -13.68
CA ASP A 429 0.15 -1.58 -14.91
C ASP A 429 -0.12 -0.74 -16.17
N ARG A 430 -1.12 0.15 -16.12
CA ARG A 430 -1.64 0.87 -17.30
C ARG A 430 -1.24 2.34 -17.38
N PHE A 431 -0.36 2.81 -16.49
CA PHE A 431 0.29 4.09 -16.65
C PHE A 431 1.10 4.13 -17.94
N GLU A 432 1.08 5.24 -18.66
CA GLU A 432 1.82 5.43 -19.91
C GLU A 432 3.33 5.30 -19.68
N VAL A 433 3.80 5.87 -18.55
CA VAL A 433 5.21 5.88 -18.14
C VAL A 433 5.37 5.45 -16.68
N ASN A 434 6.46 4.76 -16.39
CA ASN A 434 6.77 4.22 -15.05
C ASN A 434 7.00 5.33 -14.03
N ALA A 435 7.60 6.46 -14.43
CA ALA A 435 7.81 7.60 -13.55
C ALA A 435 6.50 8.23 -13.07
N ALA A 436 5.44 8.21 -13.89
CA ALA A 436 4.12 8.70 -13.51
C ALA A 436 3.47 7.79 -12.47
N TYR A 437 3.52 6.45 -12.69
CA TYR A 437 3.10 5.47 -11.69
C TYR A 437 3.80 5.71 -10.34
N GLY A 438 5.13 5.76 -10.32
CA GLY A 438 5.89 5.91 -9.07
C GLY A 438 5.56 7.20 -8.33
N ARG A 439 5.44 8.33 -9.03
CA ARG A 439 5.06 9.60 -8.38
C ARG A 439 3.59 9.63 -7.97
N SER A 440 2.71 8.96 -8.71
CA SER A 440 1.29 8.80 -8.38
C SER A 440 1.10 7.98 -7.09
N ALA A 441 1.75 6.82 -7.01
CA ALA A 441 1.64 5.90 -5.88
C ALA A 441 2.25 6.50 -4.59
N TYR A 442 3.52 6.91 -4.65
CA TYR A 442 4.27 7.33 -3.47
C TYR A 442 4.05 8.81 -3.15
N SER A 443 4.43 9.71 -4.07
CA SER A 443 4.46 11.15 -3.79
C SER A 443 3.05 11.73 -3.66
N LYS A 444 2.21 11.55 -4.69
CA LYS A 444 0.84 12.06 -4.71
C LYS A 444 -0.05 11.36 -3.67
N GLY A 445 0.19 10.07 -3.39
CA GLY A 445 -0.46 9.34 -2.30
C GLY A 445 -0.08 9.86 -0.90
N ALA A 446 1.18 10.20 -0.65
CA ALA A 446 1.59 10.82 0.62
C ALA A 446 1.01 12.23 0.78
N VAL A 447 1.01 13.02 -0.31
CA VAL A 447 0.39 14.35 -0.34
C VAL A 447 -1.12 14.24 -0.08
N PHE A 448 -1.80 13.18 -0.53
CA PHE A 448 -3.21 12.98 -0.20
C PHE A 448 -3.48 13.01 1.31
N LEU A 449 -2.68 12.31 2.14
CA LEU A 449 -2.86 12.35 3.59
C LEU A 449 -2.40 13.67 4.20
N ALA A 450 -1.26 14.21 3.77
CA ALA A 450 -0.77 15.48 4.30
C ALA A 450 -1.76 16.63 4.04
N GLN A 451 -2.31 16.71 2.83
CA GLN A 451 -3.31 17.68 2.45
C GLN A 451 -4.69 17.38 3.06
N LEU A 452 -5.04 16.12 3.29
CA LEU A 452 -6.21 15.81 4.12
C LEU A 452 -6.04 16.41 5.53
N GLY A 453 -4.85 16.27 6.13
CA GLY A 453 -4.49 16.93 7.38
C GLY A 453 -4.58 18.46 7.32
N TYR A 454 -4.21 19.07 6.19
CA TYR A 454 -4.48 20.47 5.94
C TYR A 454 -6.00 20.75 5.96
N ILE A 455 -6.84 19.96 5.29
CA ILE A 455 -8.29 20.21 5.21
C ILE A 455 -9.00 20.02 6.56
N ILE A 456 -8.78 18.91 7.25
CA ILE A 456 -9.56 18.51 8.45
C ILE A 456 -8.84 18.80 9.78
N GLY A 457 -7.57 19.21 9.73
CA GLY A 457 -6.70 19.37 10.89
C GLY A 457 -5.92 18.09 11.24
N GLN A 458 -4.68 18.26 11.71
CA GLN A 458 -3.75 17.14 11.95
C GLN A 458 -4.27 16.16 13.01
N ASP A 459 -4.87 16.64 14.10
CA ASP A 459 -5.42 15.77 15.16
C ASP A 459 -6.56 14.88 14.62
N LYS A 460 -7.39 15.43 13.74
CA LYS A 460 -8.48 14.69 13.08
C LYS A 460 -7.95 13.71 12.04
N LEU A 461 -6.88 14.05 11.32
CA LEU A 461 -6.20 13.09 10.45
C LEU A 461 -5.64 11.90 11.24
N MET A 462 -4.92 12.15 12.33
CA MET A 462 -4.37 11.07 13.15
C MET A 462 -5.48 10.22 13.80
N ALA A 463 -6.57 10.83 14.25
CA ALA A 463 -7.75 10.11 14.71
C ALA A 463 -8.43 9.29 13.59
N THR A 464 -8.43 9.81 12.35
CA THR A 464 -8.93 9.12 11.17
C THR A 464 -8.11 7.86 10.87
N LEU A 465 -6.77 7.94 10.87
CA LEU A 465 -5.90 6.78 10.63
C LEU A 465 -6.13 5.67 11.68
N LYS A 466 -6.25 6.05 12.96
CA LYS A 466 -6.56 5.10 14.03
C LYS A 466 -7.92 4.44 13.88
N LYS A 467 -8.94 5.22 13.51
CA LYS A 467 -10.29 4.71 13.28
C LYS A 467 -10.35 3.81 12.04
N TYR A 468 -9.65 4.19 10.98
CA TYR A 468 -9.55 3.43 9.74
C TYR A 468 -8.89 2.07 10.00
N TYR A 469 -7.75 2.05 10.69
CA TYR A 469 -7.13 0.81 11.15
C TYR A 469 -8.10 -0.04 11.99
N ALA A 470 -8.77 0.55 12.98
CA ALA A 470 -9.66 -0.19 13.86
C ALA A 470 -10.85 -0.84 13.14
N ASP A 471 -11.40 -0.17 12.14
CA ASP A 471 -12.58 -0.62 11.39
C ASP A 471 -12.24 -1.61 10.27
N PHE A 472 -11.04 -1.50 9.70
CA PHE A 472 -10.65 -2.21 8.48
C PHE A 472 -9.47 -3.17 8.63
N LYS A 473 -8.86 -3.33 9.81
CA LYS A 473 -7.85 -4.37 10.01
C LYS A 473 -8.39 -5.76 9.61
N PHE A 474 -7.58 -6.52 8.87
CA PHE A 474 -7.91 -7.81 8.26
C PHE A 474 -9.06 -7.75 7.22
N LYS A 475 -9.14 -6.64 6.48
CA LYS A 475 -10.11 -6.40 5.40
C LYS A 475 -9.43 -5.82 4.15
N HIS A 476 -10.22 -5.63 3.09
CA HIS A 476 -9.84 -4.96 1.85
C HIS A 476 -10.56 -3.60 1.73
N PRO A 477 -10.05 -2.54 2.38
CA PRO A 477 -10.69 -1.23 2.30
C PRO A 477 -10.48 -0.56 0.92
N THR A 478 -11.41 0.33 0.58
CA THR A 478 -11.45 1.08 -0.68
C THR A 478 -11.19 2.58 -0.44
N PRO A 479 -10.94 3.38 -1.50
CA PRO A 479 -10.80 4.83 -1.35
C PRO A 479 -12.00 5.51 -0.67
N ASN A 480 -13.20 4.96 -0.84
CA ASN A 480 -14.39 5.47 -0.17
C ASN A 480 -14.34 5.24 1.35
N ASP A 481 -13.70 4.18 1.83
CA ASP A 481 -13.65 3.83 3.25
C ASP A 481 -12.81 4.81 4.07
N ILE A 482 -11.62 5.19 3.57
CA ILE A 482 -10.80 6.21 4.22
C ILE A 482 -11.50 7.57 4.21
N LYS A 483 -12.13 7.96 3.07
CA LYS A 483 -12.95 9.17 2.98
C LYS A 483 -14.07 9.16 4.01
N ARG A 484 -14.92 8.13 4.03
CA ARG A 484 -16.06 8.02 4.96
C ARG A 484 -15.61 8.00 6.42
N THR A 485 -14.43 7.45 6.70
CA THR A 485 -13.83 7.50 8.04
C THR A 485 -13.47 8.94 8.41
N ALA A 486 -12.79 9.66 7.52
CA ALA A 486 -12.43 11.06 7.72
C ALA A 486 -13.67 11.95 7.91
N GLU A 487 -14.73 11.76 7.13
CA GLU A 487 -15.99 12.50 7.25
C GLU A 487 -16.67 12.25 8.60
N LYS A 488 -16.67 11.00 9.10
CA LYS A 488 -17.23 10.67 10.43
C LYS A 488 -16.45 11.31 11.58
N ILE A 489 -15.13 11.46 11.44
CA ILE A 489 -14.25 12.01 12.48
C ILE A 489 -14.25 13.54 12.48
N SER A 490 -14.28 14.15 11.30
CA SER A 490 -14.22 15.60 11.10
C SER A 490 -15.61 16.27 11.12
N GLY A 491 -16.66 15.54 10.73
CA GLY A 491 -17.99 16.10 10.47
C GLY A 491 -18.11 16.85 9.13
N MET A 492 -17.07 16.79 8.28
CA MET A 492 -17.02 17.48 6.98
C MET A 492 -17.44 16.56 5.83
N GLU A 493 -17.86 17.15 4.70
CA GLU A 493 -18.04 16.47 3.41
C GLU A 493 -16.74 16.51 2.60
N LEU A 494 -16.27 15.35 2.13
CA LEU A 494 -14.94 15.17 1.52
C LEU A 494 -14.99 14.46 0.16
N ASP A 495 -16.18 14.30 -0.41
CA ASP A 495 -16.37 13.65 -1.72
C ASP A 495 -15.66 14.39 -2.86
N TRP A 496 -15.69 15.72 -2.83
CA TRP A 496 -14.97 16.59 -3.76
C TRP A 496 -13.46 16.31 -3.70
N TYR A 497 -12.90 16.12 -2.50
CA TYR A 497 -11.47 15.94 -2.32
C TYR A 497 -10.99 14.62 -2.93
N LEU A 498 -11.70 13.53 -2.63
CA LEU A 498 -11.39 12.23 -3.22
C LEU A 498 -11.51 12.28 -4.74
N THR A 499 -12.58 12.89 -5.26
CA THR A 499 -12.84 12.96 -6.70
C THR A 499 -11.79 13.79 -7.43
N ASP A 500 -11.62 15.06 -7.06
CA ASP A 500 -10.69 15.96 -7.74
C ASP A 500 -9.25 15.43 -7.66
N TRP A 501 -8.81 14.95 -6.50
CA TRP A 501 -7.43 14.50 -6.32
C TRP A 501 -7.14 13.18 -7.03
N THR A 502 -8.02 12.17 -6.92
CA THR A 502 -7.70 10.79 -7.34
C THR A 502 -8.28 10.41 -8.70
N GLN A 503 -9.36 11.06 -9.14
CA GLN A 503 -10.09 10.69 -10.37
C GLN A 503 -9.90 11.70 -11.51
N THR A 504 -9.21 12.80 -11.25
CA THR A 504 -8.88 13.82 -12.26
C THR A 504 -7.39 14.17 -12.22
N THR A 505 -6.98 15.08 -13.08
CA THR A 505 -5.67 15.77 -13.03
C THR A 505 -5.85 17.26 -12.72
N ASN A 506 -6.94 17.63 -12.03
CA ASN A 506 -7.18 19.00 -11.59
C ASN A 506 -6.07 19.41 -10.62
N THR A 507 -5.59 20.63 -10.76
CA THR A 507 -4.54 21.20 -9.89
C THR A 507 -5.12 22.28 -8.98
N ILE A 508 -4.40 22.53 -7.89
CA ILE A 508 -4.65 23.62 -6.96
C ILE A 508 -3.72 24.77 -7.34
N ASP A 509 -4.27 25.95 -7.52
CA ASP A 509 -3.50 27.19 -7.74
C ASP A 509 -4.38 28.37 -7.28
N TYR A 510 -3.94 29.04 -6.22
CA TYR A 510 -4.54 30.26 -5.69
C TYR A 510 -3.55 31.42 -5.79
N GLY A 511 -4.06 32.63 -5.88
CA GLY A 511 -3.22 33.82 -5.92
C GLY A 511 -3.76 34.95 -5.05
N ILE A 512 -2.86 35.78 -4.52
CA ILE A 512 -3.23 37.10 -4.00
C ILE A 512 -3.29 38.06 -5.18
N LYS A 513 -4.51 38.30 -5.66
CA LYS A 513 -4.78 39.15 -6.83
C LYS A 513 -4.52 40.63 -6.53
N ALA A 514 -4.95 41.11 -5.36
CA ALA A 514 -4.75 42.50 -4.95
C ALA A 514 -4.75 42.68 -3.42
N VAL A 515 -4.05 43.70 -2.96
CA VAL A 515 -4.09 44.21 -1.58
C VAL A 515 -4.26 45.73 -1.67
N ASN A 516 -5.46 46.21 -1.40
CA ASN A 516 -5.91 47.59 -1.65
C ASN A 516 -6.23 48.33 -0.35
N GLU A 517 -6.14 49.65 -0.37
CA GLU A 517 -6.69 50.49 0.69
C GLU A 517 -8.22 50.36 0.74
N ALA A 518 -8.78 50.17 1.94
CA ALA A 518 -10.23 50.10 2.16
C ALA A 518 -10.61 50.97 3.37
N GLY A 519 -10.77 52.28 3.15
CA GLY A 519 -11.06 53.23 4.22
C GLY A 519 -9.92 53.28 5.26
N SER A 520 -10.21 52.87 6.50
CA SER A 520 -9.18 52.71 7.55
C SER A 520 -8.52 51.32 7.58
N GLY A 521 -9.04 50.38 6.79
CA GLY A 521 -8.59 48.99 6.69
C GLY A 521 -7.88 48.68 5.37
N THR A 522 -7.79 47.39 5.06
CA THR A 522 -7.20 46.87 3.82
C THR A 522 -8.12 45.82 3.21
N GLU A 523 -8.44 45.94 1.93
CA GLU A 523 -9.11 44.87 1.18
C GLU A 523 -8.05 43.92 0.60
N VAL A 524 -8.21 42.63 0.84
CA VAL A 524 -7.41 41.58 0.20
C VAL A 524 -8.33 40.84 -0.78
N VAL A 525 -7.90 40.74 -2.04
CA VAL A 525 -8.61 40.00 -3.10
C VAL A 525 -7.78 38.76 -3.46
N LEU A 526 -8.40 37.60 -3.33
CA LEU A 526 -7.84 36.31 -3.72
C LEU A 526 -8.49 35.84 -5.02
N GLU A 527 -7.76 35.03 -5.78
CA GLU A 527 -8.27 34.35 -6.96
C GLU A 527 -7.95 32.86 -6.94
N ARG A 528 -8.86 32.05 -7.49
CA ARG A 528 -8.67 30.63 -7.74
C ARG A 528 -8.38 30.43 -9.23
N ILE A 529 -7.15 30.05 -9.54
CA ILE A 529 -6.66 29.80 -10.91
C ILE A 529 -6.83 28.32 -11.25
N GLY A 530 -6.51 27.44 -10.30
CA GLY A 530 -6.59 25.99 -10.43
C GLY A 530 -8.03 25.47 -10.34
N LEU A 531 -8.31 24.34 -10.99
CA LEU A 531 -9.66 23.77 -11.03
C LEU A 531 -10.10 23.12 -9.72
N MET A 532 -9.17 22.72 -8.86
CA MET A 532 -9.48 22.08 -7.57
C MET A 532 -9.66 23.13 -6.45
N PRO A 533 -10.88 23.29 -5.89
CA PRO A 533 -11.12 24.24 -4.82
C PRO A 533 -10.58 23.72 -3.47
N MET A 534 -10.20 24.62 -2.57
CA MET A 534 -9.61 24.31 -1.26
C MET A 534 -10.08 25.33 -0.21
N PRO A 535 -10.23 24.94 1.07
CA PRO A 535 -10.26 25.93 2.15
C PRO A 535 -8.88 26.59 2.28
N LEU A 536 -8.81 27.86 2.69
CA LEU A 536 -7.54 28.61 2.77
C LEU A 536 -7.21 29.03 4.19
N ASP A 537 -6.00 28.72 4.65
CA ASP A 537 -5.34 29.43 5.75
C ASP A 537 -4.45 30.55 5.20
N ILE A 538 -4.59 31.74 5.77
CA ILE A 538 -3.82 32.92 5.38
C ILE A 538 -3.13 33.49 6.62
N LEU A 539 -1.84 33.79 6.52
CA LEU A 539 -1.08 34.49 7.54
C LEU A 539 -0.89 35.96 7.13
N VAL A 540 -1.24 36.87 8.03
CA VAL A 540 -0.95 38.30 7.89
C VAL A 540 0.13 38.66 8.90
N VAL A 541 1.24 39.21 8.39
CA VAL A 541 2.36 39.70 9.21
C VAL A 541 2.37 41.22 9.15
N TYR A 542 2.43 41.86 10.32
CA TYR A 542 2.48 43.32 10.44
C TYR A 542 3.91 43.83 10.63
N ASN A 543 4.13 45.12 10.35
CA ASN A 543 5.43 45.78 10.49
C ASN A 543 5.94 45.81 11.95
N ASP A 544 5.04 45.74 12.93
CA ASP A 544 5.37 45.64 14.36
C ASP A 544 5.73 44.21 14.82
N GLY A 545 5.72 43.24 13.90
CA GLY A 545 6.00 41.83 14.17
C GLY A 545 4.79 41.04 14.68
N SER A 546 3.65 41.69 14.96
CA SER A 546 2.41 40.99 15.28
C SER A 546 1.88 40.22 14.08
N GLN A 547 1.12 39.15 14.36
CA GLN A 547 0.56 38.26 13.34
C GLN A 547 -0.92 37.97 13.64
N GLU A 548 -1.70 37.76 12.60
CA GLU A 548 -3.01 37.13 12.69
C GLU A 548 -3.20 36.14 11.54
N THR A 549 -4.10 35.18 11.74
CA THR A 549 -4.46 34.21 10.71
C THR A 549 -5.91 34.39 10.30
N ILE A 550 -6.17 34.25 9.01
CA ILE A 550 -7.51 34.26 8.43
C ILE A 550 -7.80 32.86 7.90
N TYR A 551 -9.01 32.37 8.13
CA TYR A 551 -9.47 31.10 7.57
C TYR A 551 -10.71 31.30 6.73
N ILE A 552 -10.65 30.79 5.51
CA ILE A 552 -11.76 30.80 4.56
C ILE A 552 -12.15 29.34 4.33
N PRO A 553 -13.25 28.85 4.95
CA PRO A 553 -13.75 27.51 4.71
C PRO A 553 -14.20 27.32 3.26
N LEU A 554 -14.17 26.10 2.74
CA LEU A 554 -14.75 25.77 1.44
C LEU A 554 -16.21 25.37 1.62
N ARG A 555 -17.16 26.05 0.95
CA ARG A 555 -18.62 25.81 1.17
C ARG A 555 -19.04 24.35 0.99
N MET A 556 -18.40 23.63 0.07
CA MET A 556 -18.72 22.22 -0.22
C MET A 556 -18.29 21.27 0.89
N MET A 557 -17.40 21.67 1.80
CA MET A 557 -16.96 20.81 2.90
C MET A 557 -17.92 20.82 4.10
N ARG A 558 -18.87 21.76 4.15
CA ARG A 558 -19.91 21.88 5.20
C ARG A 558 -19.36 21.85 6.63
N GLY A 559 -18.15 22.34 6.84
CA GLY A 559 -17.52 22.36 8.15
C GLY A 559 -16.26 23.24 8.17
N GLU A 560 -15.73 23.42 9.37
CA GLU A 560 -14.59 24.28 9.64
C GLU A 560 -13.57 23.52 10.48
N LYS A 561 -12.26 23.73 10.23
CA LYS A 561 -11.20 23.16 11.06
C LYS A 561 -10.81 24.11 12.18
N GLU A 562 -10.34 23.53 13.29
CA GLU A 562 -9.79 24.30 14.41
C GLU A 562 -8.50 25.02 14.03
N ASN A 563 -8.14 26.05 14.81
CA ASN A 563 -6.93 26.83 14.57
C ASN A 563 -5.66 25.98 14.79
N PRO A 564 -4.85 25.67 13.75
CA PRO A 564 -3.61 24.92 13.93
C PRO A 564 -2.48 25.81 14.51
N TYR A 565 -2.67 27.14 14.54
CA TYR A 565 -1.71 28.10 15.05
C TYR A 565 -2.15 28.64 16.41
N GLY A 566 -2.24 27.77 17.43
CA GLY A 566 -2.85 28.11 18.74
C GLY A 566 -2.30 29.35 19.48
N GLN A 567 -1.14 29.88 19.07
CA GLN A 567 -0.54 31.11 19.61
C GLN A 567 -0.88 32.39 18.80
N VAL A 568 -1.49 32.24 17.63
CA VAL A 568 -1.84 33.32 16.71
C VAL A 568 -3.37 33.41 16.62
N LYS A 569 -3.92 34.60 16.80
CA LYS A 569 -5.37 34.83 16.68
C LYS A 569 -5.85 34.41 15.29
N ARG A 570 -6.96 33.67 15.22
CA ARG A 570 -7.61 33.27 13.96
C ARG A 570 -8.96 33.98 13.81
N THR A 571 -9.21 34.52 12.63
CA THR A 571 -10.52 35.01 12.19
C THR A 571 -11.07 34.04 11.15
N VAL A 572 -12.26 33.50 11.38
CA VAL A 572 -12.96 32.66 10.40
C VAL A 572 -13.92 33.54 9.61
N LEU A 573 -13.82 33.50 8.28
CA LEU A 573 -14.67 34.25 7.35
C LEU A 573 -15.79 33.39 6.78
N GLU A 574 -16.69 34.00 6.01
CA GLU A 574 -17.72 33.26 5.27
C GLU A 574 -17.10 32.26 4.31
N ASP A 575 -17.78 31.13 4.12
CA ASP A 575 -17.29 30.07 3.26
C ASP A 575 -17.19 30.50 1.78
N TRP A 576 -16.10 30.11 1.10
CA TRP A 576 -15.90 30.38 -0.32
C TRP A 576 -16.66 29.33 -1.14
N PRO A 577 -17.66 29.70 -1.96
CA PRO A 577 -18.31 28.76 -2.86
C PRO A 577 -17.44 28.56 -4.09
N TRP A 578 -17.16 27.30 -4.44
CA TRP A 578 -16.22 26.92 -5.51
C TRP A 578 -16.45 27.61 -6.86
N ALA A 579 -17.70 27.99 -7.16
CA ALA A 579 -18.10 28.61 -8.42
C ALA A 579 -17.66 30.08 -8.55
N TYR A 580 -17.32 30.75 -7.44
CA TYR A 580 -16.79 32.11 -7.48
C TYR A 580 -15.28 32.04 -7.71
N PRO A 581 -14.74 32.65 -8.78
CA PRO A 581 -13.31 32.60 -9.07
C PRO A 581 -12.50 33.53 -8.15
N GLU A 582 -13.15 34.48 -7.48
CA GLU A 582 -12.51 35.46 -6.60
C GLU A 582 -13.22 35.52 -5.25
N TYR A 583 -12.47 35.88 -4.22
CA TYR A 583 -12.96 36.12 -2.87
C TYR A 583 -12.24 37.33 -2.28
N SER A 584 -12.99 38.28 -1.72
CA SER A 584 -12.41 39.44 -1.06
C SER A 584 -12.81 39.53 0.41
N PHE A 585 -11.93 40.08 1.23
CA PHE A 585 -12.19 40.36 2.64
C PHE A 585 -11.42 41.59 3.11
N GLU A 586 -11.88 42.18 4.22
CA GLU A 586 -11.25 43.37 4.81
C GLU A 586 -10.50 43.03 6.10
N LEU A 587 -9.29 43.57 6.21
CA LEU A 587 -8.49 43.62 7.43
C LEU A 587 -8.72 44.96 8.13
N SER A 588 -8.78 44.92 9.46
CA SER A 588 -9.04 46.13 10.28
C SER A 588 -7.89 47.15 10.30
N LYS A 589 -6.68 46.77 9.87
CA LYS A 589 -5.50 47.64 9.87
C LYS A 589 -5.23 48.19 8.45
N PRO A 590 -4.64 49.40 8.33
CA PRO A 590 -4.32 49.99 7.03
C PRO A 590 -3.19 49.24 6.33
N VAL A 591 -3.17 49.29 4.99
CA VAL A 591 -2.21 48.53 4.15
C VAL A 591 -0.76 48.85 4.51
N SER A 592 -0.48 50.11 4.85
CA SER A 592 0.84 50.59 5.28
C SER A 592 1.38 49.94 6.56
N SER A 593 0.53 49.23 7.31
CA SER A 593 0.93 48.48 8.51
C SER A 593 1.25 47.02 8.22
N ILE A 594 0.83 46.49 7.06
CA ILE A 594 0.99 45.10 6.67
C ILE A 594 2.37 44.94 6.04
N LYS A 595 3.12 43.95 6.52
CA LYS A 595 4.41 43.55 5.97
C LYS A 595 4.24 42.49 4.87
N ALA A 596 3.41 41.49 5.15
CA ALA A 596 3.17 40.37 4.25
C ALA A 596 1.77 39.76 4.42
N VAL A 597 1.24 39.21 3.33
CA VAL A 597 0.08 38.32 3.33
C VAL A 597 0.52 37.02 2.64
N VAL A 598 0.26 35.87 3.28
CA VAL A 598 0.75 34.57 2.83
C VAL A 598 -0.41 33.57 2.80
N ILE A 599 -0.70 32.98 1.64
CA ILE A 599 -1.59 31.83 1.51
C ILE A 599 -0.80 30.56 1.88
N ASP A 600 -1.42 29.66 2.64
CA ASP A 600 -0.85 28.40 3.12
C ASP A 600 0.55 28.56 3.74
N PRO A 601 0.64 29.19 4.93
CA PRO A 601 1.92 29.28 5.64
C PRO A 601 2.46 27.91 6.10
N SER A 602 1.67 26.83 6.03
CA SER A 602 2.12 25.48 6.37
C SER A 602 2.84 24.75 5.23
N GLN A 603 2.63 25.18 3.99
CA GLN A 603 3.09 24.49 2.77
C GLN A 603 2.57 23.04 2.69
N LEU A 604 1.34 22.81 3.17
CA LEU A 604 0.64 21.52 3.14
C LEU A 604 -0.59 21.55 2.21
N MET A 605 -0.79 22.63 1.48
CA MET A 605 -1.66 22.70 0.31
C MET A 605 -0.79 22.45 -0.93
N ALA A 606 -1.16 21.50 -1.78
CA ALA A 606 -0.39 21.16 -2.99
C ALA A 606 -0.61 22.18 -4.12
N ASP A 607 -0.46 23.45 -3.79
CA ASP A 607 -0.57 24.57 -4.72
C ASP A 607 0.63 24.59 -5.68
N ILE A 608 0.37 24.51 -6.98
CA ILE A 608 1.41 24.46 -8.01
C ILE A 608 1.96 25.84 -8.37
N GLY A 609 1.31 26.91 -7.89
CA GLY A 609 1.53 28.31 -8.23
C GLY A 609 2.34 29.13 -7.22
N ILE A 610 2.76 28.56 -6.08
CA ILE A 610 3.43 29.13 -4.88
C ILE A 610 3.96 30.58 -4.95
N SER A 611 4.62 30.98 -6.03
CA SER A 611 5.05 32.37 -6.27
C SER A 611 3.95 33.44 -6.14
N ASN A 612 2.68 33.10 -6.39
CA ASN A 612 1.52 33.99 -6.27
C ASN A 612 0.83 33.92 -4.88
N ASN A 613 1.32 33.06 -3.98
CA ASN A 613 0.80 32.92 -2.61
C ASN A 613 1.34 33.96 -1.64
N LEU A 614 2.27 34.82 -2.07
CA LEU A 614 2.93 35.81 -1.23
C LEU A 614 2.74 37.22 -1.78
N TRP A 615 2.21 38.11 -0.94
CA TRP A 615 2.26 39.55 -1.15
C TRP A 615 3.21 40.18 -0.13
N LEU A 616 4.11 41.04 -0.60
CA LEU A 616 5.06 41.81 0.22
C LEU A 616 4.89 43.31 -0.04
N ALA A 617 4.88 44.11 1.03
CA ALA A 617 4.73 45.56 0.94
C ALA A 617 5.87 46.26 0.16
N GLU A 618 7.06 45.66 0.09
CA GLU A 618 8.25 46.23 -0.58
C GLU A 618 8.29 45.99 -2.11
N GLN A 619 7.29 45.31 -2.69
CA GLN A 619 7.22 44.98 -4.12
C GLN A 619 6.23 45.86 -4.93
N GLN A 620 5.76 46.97 -4.38
CA GLN A 620 4.89 47.94 -5.10
C GLN A 620 5.65 49.12 -5.71
#